data_AF-A0A933WYW6-F1
#
_entry.id   AF-A0A933WYW6-F1
#
_cell.length_a   1.000
_cell.length_b   1.000
_cell.length_c   1.000
_cell.angle_alpha   90.00
_cell.angle_beta   90.00
_cell.angle_gamma   90.00
#
_symmetry.space_group_name_H-M   'P 1'
#
loop_
_entity.id
_entity.type
_entity.pdbx_description
1 polymer ?
#
loop_
_entity_poly.entity_id
_entity_poly.type
_entity_poly.pdbx_seq_one_letter_code
_entity_poly.pdbx_strand_id
1 'polypeptide(L)'
;MTNLTTTNLALKLAPETDPKCDGFRYLVSVAPSFLWFLLVVVVIVLLWPTLKQLLSHLAWRVKSGSAVEFGSYFKLSAAYAAPEPDVKADEQFAEVRKDDGTFANCREKFYSASQWLFLVHRLSVSVQKDQLYDITLYLLPHKDKTLFGVKRVEYYFGRYWGSRIFASTDRSNAFAVSTSAYGPFVCTAKVVFQDGQEVFLHRYVDFEAGPIGKVPPDKR
;
A
#
# COMPACT_ATOMS: atom_id res chain seq x y z
N MET A 1 -9.43 85.12 28.22
CA MET A 1 -8.61 85.03 26.98
C MET A 1 -9.14 83.83 26.21
N THR A 2 -10.03 84.05 25.23
CA THR A 2 -9.73 84.16 23.77
C THR A 2 -9.26 82.79 23.22
N ASN A 3 -9.86 82.13 22.23
CA ASN A 3 -10.77 82.54 21.16
C ASN A 3 -11.56 81.35 20.61
N LEU A 4 -12.83 81.61 20.26
CA LEU A 4 -13.60 80.93 19.22
C LEU A 4 -13.05 81.37 17.86
N THR A 5 -12.82 80.47 16.89
CA THR A 5 -12.97 80.82 15.46
C THR A 5 -13.03 79.62 14.51
N THR A 6 -14.14 79.60 13.75
CA THR A 6 -14.30 79.28 12.32
C THR A 6 -14.03 77.88 11.74
N THR A 7 -15.14 77.14 11.64
CA THR A 7 -15.63 76.46 10.43
C THR A 7 -15.06 76.98 9.10
N ASN A 8 -14.51 76.07 8.28
CA ASN A 8 -14.47 76.21 6.82
C ASN A 8 -15.02 74.94 6.18
N LEU A 9 -16.27 75.06 5.72
CA LEU A 9 -17.01 74.08 4.94
C LEU A 9 -16.49 74.15 3.50
N ALA A 10 -15.39 73.43 3.21
CA ALA A 10 -14.90 73.28 1.85
C ALA A 10 -15.79 72.28 1.12
N LEU A 11 -16.79 72.79 0.40
CA LEU A 11 -17.63 72.06 -0.55
C LEU A 11 -16.73 71.58 -1.69
N LYS A 12 -16.15 70.39 -1.51
CA LYS A 12 -15.27 69.73 -2.47
C LYS A 12 -16.13 69.24 -3.64
N LEU A 13 -16.19 70.05 -4.70
CA LEU A 13 -16.78 69.68 -5.98
C LEU A 13 -16.21 68.33 -6.42
N ALA A 14 -17.06 67.30 -6.37
CA ALA A 14 -16.71 65.98 -6.88
C ALA A 14 -16.58 66.09 -8.41
N PRO A 15 -15.47 65.60 -9.00
CA PRO A 15 -15.31 65.61 -10.45
C PRO A 15 -16.40 64.74 -11.09
N GLU A 16 -17.12 65.32 -12.03
CA GLU A 16 -18.15 64.68 -12.83
C GLU A 16 -17.50 63.56 -13.65
N THR A 17 -17.66 62.31 -13.21
CA THR A 17 -17.10 61.13 -13.87
C THR A 17 -17.90 60.84 -15.13
N ASP A 18 -17.26 60.99 -16.30
CA ASP A 18 -17.84 60.69 -17.61
C ASP A 18 -18.18 59.18 -17.72
N PRO A 19 -19.47 58.80 -17.76
CA PRO A 19 -19.94 57.41 -17.63
C PRO A 19 -19.54 56.51 -18.80
N LYS A 20 -18.94 57.04 -19.87
CA LYS A 20 -18.54 56.26 -21.04
C LYS A 20 -17.16 55.61 -20.94
N CYS A 21 -16.30 56.06 -20.01
CA CYS A 21 -14.93 55.52 -19.85
C CYS A 21 -14.81 54.37 -18.82
N ASP A 22 -15.89 54.04 -18.12
CA ASP A 22 -15.86 53.05 -17.02
C ASP A 22 -15.83 51.60 -17.52
N GLY A 23 -16.40 51.33 -18.70
CA GLY A 23 -16.46 49.97 -19.26
C GLY A 23 -15.09 49.35 -19.55
N PHE A 24 -14.14 50.14 -20.05
CA PHE A 24 -12.79 49.65 -20.37
C PHE A 24 -11.98 49.38 -19.10
N ARG A 25 -12.05 50.27 -18.10
CA ARG A 25 -11.38 50.07 -16.80
C ARG A 25 -11.92 48.86 -16.05
N TYR A 26 -13.22 48.60 -16.16
CA TYR A 26 -13.83 47.38 -15.64
C TYR A 26 -13.30 46.13 -16.35
N LEU A 27 -13.24 46.13 -17.69
CA LEU A 27 -12.69 45.00 -18.45
C LEU A 27 -11.22 44.69 -18.10
N VAL A 28 -10.40 45.73 -17.92
CA VAL A 28 -8.99 45.57 -17.52
C VAL A 28 -8.86 45.04 -16.09
N SER A 29 -9.78 45.36 -15.18
CA SER A 29 -9.71 44.89 -13.80
C SER A 29 -10.14 43.42 -13.65
N VAL A 30 -11.02 42.89 -14.50
CA VAL A 30 -11.40 41.46 -14.50
C VAL A 30 -10.49 40.57 -15.36
N ALA A 31 -9.74 41.13 -16.31
CA ALA A 31 -8.87 40.34 -17.21
C ALA A 31 -7.89 39.39 -16.50
N PRO A 32 -7.20 39.76 -15.40
CA PRO A 32 -6.30 38.85 -14.69
C PRO A 32 -7.00 37.62 -14.12
N SER A 33 -8.23 37.78 -13.61
CA SER A 33 -9.03 36.68 -13.07
C SER A 33 -9.42 35.67 -14.16
N PHE A 34 -9.79 36.17 -15.34
CA PHE A 34 -10.05 35.32 -16.51
C PHE A 34 -8.79 34.61 -16.99
N LEU A 35 -7.65 35.29 -17.02
CA LEU A 35 -6.38 34.71 -17.45
C LEU A 35 -5.95 33.56 -16.54
N TRP A 36 -6.07 33.73 -15.22
CA TRP A 36 -5.77 32.66 -14.26
C TRP A 36 -6.70 31.46 -14.44
N PHE A 37 -8.00 31.70 -14.65
CA PHE A 37 -8.96 30.63 -14.91
C PHE A 37 -8.60 29.85 -16.18
N LEU A 38 -8.30 30.55 -17.27
CA LEU A 38 -7.86 29.94 -18.53
C LEU A 38 -6.59 29.10 -18.33
N LEU A 39 -5.61 29.64 -17.58
CA LEU A 39 -4.37 28.94 -17.27
C LEU A 39 -4.63 27.65 -16.47
N VAL A 40 -5.49 27.69 -15.45
CA VAL A 40 -5.88 26.50 -14.68
C VAL A 40 -6.56 25.47 -15.58
N VAL A 41 -7.47 25.89 -16.46
CA VAL A 41 -8.14 24.99 -17.41
C VAL A 41 -7.12 24.33 -18.35
N VAL A 42 -6.18 25.10 -18.90
CA VAL A 42 -5.12 24.58 -19.77
C VAL A 42 -4.25 23.56 -19.02
N VAL A 43 -3.84 23.86 -17.78
CA VAL A 43 -3.06 22.94 -16.94
C VAL A 43 -3.83 21.65 -16.67
N ILE A 44 -5.12 21.73 -16.32
CA ILE A 44 -5.95 20.54 -16.08
C ILE A 44 -6.07 19.71 -17.35
N VAL A 45 -6.26 20.34 -18.52
CA VAL A 45 -6.36 19.64 -19.81
C VAL A 45 -5.04 18.96 -20.17
N LEU A 46 -3.90 19.62 -19.98
CA LEU A 46 -2.57 19.06 -20.24
C LEU A 46 -2.24 17.90 -19.29
N LEU A 47 -2.67 17.97 -18.02
CA LEU A 47 -2.44 16.93 -17.02
C LEU A 47 -3.52 15.84 -17.01
N TRP A 48 -4.57 15.96 -17.82
CA TRP A 48 -5.70 15.03 -17.87
C TRP A 48 -5.29 13.57 -18.13
N PRO A 49 -4.33 13.27 -19.04
CA PRO A 49 -3.86 11.90 -19.23
C PRO A 49 -3.20 11.32 -17.98
N THR A 50 -2.33 12.10 -17.33
CA THR A 50 -1.63 11.69 -16.09
C THR A 50 -2.61 11.52 -14.93
N LEU A 51 -3.59 12.42 -14.79
CA LEU A 51 -4.61 12.33 -13.75
C LEU A 51 -5.48 11.08 -13.93
N LYS A 52 -5.85 10.74 -15.17
CA LYS A 52 -6.57 9.49 -15.46
C LYS A 52 -5.77 8.24 -15.07
N GLN A 53 -4.47 8.23 -15.33
CA GLN A 53 -3.60 7.12 -14.91
C GLN A 53 -3.55 7.01 -13.38
N LEU A 54 -3.29 8.12 -12.69
CA LEU A 54 -3.29 8.16 -11.22
C LEU A 54 -4.62 7.68 -10.62
N LEU A 55 -5.75 8.18 -11.14
CA LEU A 55 -7.07 7.77 -10.70
C LEU A 55 -7.35 6.30 -10.98
N SER A 56 -6.90 5.75 -12.12
CA SER A 56 -7.06 4.33 -12.43
C SER A 56 -6.26 3.44 -11.48
N HIS A 57 -5.02 3.83 -11.12
CA HIS A 57 -4.21 3.13 -10.14
C HIS A 57 -4.79 3.22 -8.74
N LEU A 58 -5.31 4.39 -8.35
CA LEU A 58 -5.96 4.60 -7.07
C LEU A 58 -7.26 3.81 -6.96
N ALA A 59 -8.11 3.85 -7.99
CA ALA A 59 -9.34 3.07 -8.06
C ALA A 59 -9.05 1.56 -8.00
N TRP A 60 -8.01 1.09 -8.72
CA TRP A 60 -7.58 -0.30 -8.64
C TRP A 60 -7.10 -0.67 -7.23
N ARG A 61 -6.32 0.19 -6.56
CA ARG A 61 -5.86 -0.02 -5.19
C ARG A 61 -7.00 -0.08 -4.17
N VAL A 62 -7.96 0.85 -4.28
CA VAL A 62 -9.16 0.86 -3.44
C VAL A 62 -9.98 -0.42 -3.65
N LYS A 63 -10.18 -0.82 -4.92
CA LYS A 63 -10.92 -2.05 -5.25
C LYS A 63 -10.20 -3.32 -4.78
N SER A 64 -8.87 -3.32 -4.79
CA SER A 64 -8.05 -4.45 -4.36
C SER A 64 -7.91 -4.55 -2.83
N GLY A 65 -8.56 -3.65 -2.07
CA GLY A 65 -8.50 -3.65 -0.61
C GLY A 65 -7.10 -3.33 -0.06
N SER A 66 -6.23 -2.71 -0.85
CA SER A 66 -4.89 -2.33 -0.35
C SER A 66 -5.01 -1.13 0.57
N ALA A 67 -4.37 -1.17 1.73
CA ALA A 67 -4.29 -0.02 2.63
C ALA A 67 -3.72 1.19 1.89
N VAL A 68 -4.40 2.34 1.97
CA VAL A 68 -3.95 3.59 1.36
C VAL A 68 -3.48 4.51 2.47
N GLU A 69 -2.17 4.77 2.52
CA GLU A 69 -1.57 5.74 3.42
C GLU A 69 -1.62 7.12 2.76
N PHE A 70 -2.49 8.01 3.25
CA PHE A 70 -2.55 9.42 2.84
C PHE A 70 -1.77 10.27 3.85
N GLY A 71 -0.47 10.43 3.57
CA GLY A 71 0.44 11.15 4.46
C GLY A 71 0.64 10.46 5.81
N SER A 72 1.29 11.17 6.75
CA SER A 72 1.58 10.65 8.10
C SER A 72 0.36 10.56 9.01
N TYR A 73 -0.74 11.22 8.66
CA TYR A 73 -1.88 11.41 9.56
C TYR A 73 -3.10 10.54 9.24
N PHE A 74 -3.24 10.05 8.01
CA PHE A 74 -4.44 9.34 7.59
C PHE A 74 -4.10 7.98 6.96
N LYS A 75 -4.15 6.93 7.79
CA LYS A 75 -4.03 5.55 7.34
C LYS A 75 -5.43 5.00 7.13
N LEU A 76 -5.87 4.94 5.87
CA LEU A 76 -7.05 4.15 5.53
C LEU A 76 -6.56 2.69 5.46
N SER A 77 -6.52 2.04 6.64
CA SER A 77 -6.26 0.62 6.76
C SER A 77 -7.23 -0.10 5.82
N ALA A 78 -6.73 -1.10 5.09
CA ALA A 78 -7.60 -2.06 4.40
C ALA A 78 -8.74 -2.43 5.36
N ALA A 79 -9.99 -2.37 4.89
CA ALA A 79 -11.13 -2.78 5.69
C ALA A 79 -10.90 -4.24 6.07
N TYR A 80 -10.32 -4.44 7.26
CA TYR A 80 -10.11 -5.75 7.82
C TYR A 80 -11.51 -6.20 8.17
N ALA A 81 -12.11 -7.00 7.28
CA ALA A 81 -13.29 -7.75 7.64
C ALA A 81 -12.85 -8.65 8.79
N ALA A 82 -13.14 -8.20 10.02
CA ALA A 82 -12.96 -9.05 11.17
C ALA A 82 -13.75 -10.32 10.86
N PRO A 83 -13.09 -11.49 10.86
CA PRO A 83 -13.80 -12.73 10.57
C PRO A 83 -14.96 -12.82 11.57
N GLU A 84 -16.14 -13.23 11.08
CA GLU A 84 -17.22 -13.57 12.00
C GLU A 84 -16.67 -14.61 12.99
N PRO A 85 -16.85 -14.41 14.30
CA PRO A 85 -16.23 -15.26 15.30
C PRO A 85 -16.74 -16.71 15.25
N ASP A 86 -17.85 -16.94 14.56
CA ASP A 86 -18.49 -18.24 14.45
C ASP A 86 -18.28 -18.82 13.05
N VAL A 87 -17.61 -19.97 12.99
CA VAL A 87 -17.43 -20.72 11.75
C VAL A 87 -18.73 -21.49 11.50
N LYS A 88 -19.57 -20.98 10.60
CA LYS A 88 -20.74 -21.71 10.11
C LYS A 88 -20.27 -22.83 9.19
N ALA A 89 -20.06 -24.01 9.76
CA ALA A 89 -19.85 -25.21 8.96
C ALA A 89 -21.15 -25.59 8.27
N ASP A 90 -21.09 -25.85 6.97
CA ASP A 90 -22.20 -26.51 6.28
C ASP A 90 -22.20 -27.98 6.71
N GLU A 91 -23.17 -28.35 7.53
CA GLU A 91 -23.33 -29.71 8.08
C GLU A 91 -23.48 -30.77 6.97
N GLN A 92 -23.82 -30.37 5.73
CA GLN A 92 -23.89 -31.29 4.59
C GLN A 92 -22.51 -31.73 4.09
N PHE A 93 -21.48 -30.92 4.30
CA PHE A 93 -20.14 -31.15 3.73
C PHE A 93 -19.05 -31.35 4.80
N ALA A 94 -19.34 -31.03 6.06
CA ALA A 94 -18.35 -31.11 7.13
C ALA A 94 -18.93 -31.71 8.41
N GLU A 95 -18.25 -32.73 8.94
CA GLU A 95 -18.47 -33.21 10.29
C GLU A 95 -17.77 -32.27 11.29
N VAL A 96 -18.53 -31.69 12.21
CA VAL A 96 -17.98 -30.85 13.28
C VAL A 96 -17.88 -31.69 14.55
N ARG A 97 -16.64 -31.94 14.99
CA ARG A 97 -16.35 -32.63 16.25
C ARG A 97 -15.48 -31.78 17.16
N LYS A 98 -15.67 -31.93 18.48
CA LYS A 98 -14.79 -31.30 19.47
C LYS A 98 -13.42 -31.99 19.44
N ASP A 99 -12.35 -31.20 19.46
CA ASP A 99 -10.98 -31.73 19.55
C ASP A 99 -10.79 -32.47 20.88
N ASP A 100 -10.18 -33.64 20.81
CA ASP A 100 -9.77 -34.46 21.97
C ASP A 100 -8.40 -34.03 22.53
N GLY A 101 -7.81 -32.99 21.94
CA GLY A 101 -6.50 -32.45 22.27
C GLY A 101 -5.41 -32.90 21.30
N THR A 102 -5.69 -33.84 20.38
CA THR A 102 -4.72 -34.30 19.39
C THR A 102 -4.33 -33.18 18.43
N PHE A 103 -5.29 -32.40 17.93
CA PHE A 103 -4.98 -31.29 17.02
C PHE A 103 -4.27 -30.15 17.73
N ALA A 104 -4.71 -29.78 18.93
CA ALA A 104 -4.04 -28.78 19.74
C ALA A 104 -2.57 -29.13 19.99
N ASN A 105 -2.28 -30.37 20.38
CA ASN A 105 -0.91 -30.84 20.64
C ASN A 105 -0.07 -30.88 19.36
N CYS A 106 -0.64 -31.29 18.23
CA CYS A 106 0.05 -31.27 16.94
C CYS A 106 0.43 -29.84 16.52
N ARG A 107 -0.50 -28.90 16.67
CA ARG A 107 -0.29 -27.48 16.38
C ARG A 107 0.79 -26.86 17.27
N GLU A 108 0.78 -27.18 18.56
CA GLU A 108 1.79 -26.68 19.49
C GLU A 108 3.20 -27.22 19.16
N LYS A 109 3.30 -28.50 18.77
CA LYS A 109 4.56 -29.09 18.27
C LYS A 109 5.07 -28.38 17.02
N PHE A 110 4.16 -28.00 16.11
CA PHE A 110 4.53 -27.24 14.92
C PHE A 110 5.07 -25.86 15.28
N TYR A 111 4.41 -25.15 16.21
CA TYR A 111 4.85 -23.85 16.70
C TYR A 111 6.18 -23.89 17.43
N SER A 112 6.39 -24.88 18.30
CA SER A 112 7.65 -25.02 19.01
C SER A 112 8.80 -25.40 18.07
N ALA A 113 8.56 -26.31 17.12
CA ALA A 113 9.55 -26.69 16.11
C ALA A 113 9.96 -25.53 15.21
N SER A 114 9.04 -24.62 14.88
CA SER A 114 9.34 -23.42 14.08
C SER A 114 9.93 -22.27 14.90
N GLN A 115 10.17 -22.46 16.20
CA GLN A 115 10.50 -21.43 17.16
C GLN A 115 9.54 -20.21 17.09
N TRP A 116 8.27 -20.47 16.80
CA TRP A 116 7.23 -19.45 16.62
C TRP A 116 7.53 -18.42 15.52
N LEU A 117 8.43 -18.75 14.60
CA LEU A 117 8.69 -18.00 13.39
C LEU A 117 8.01 -18.69 12.21
N PHE A 118 7.49 -17.89 11.30
CA PHE A 118 6.80 -18.37 10.11
C PHE A 118 7.39 -17.72 8.87
N LEU A 119 7.63 -18.53 7.85
CA LEU A 119 7.93 -18.05 6.52
C LEU A 119 6.61 -17.73 5.83
N VAL A 120 6.41 -16.47 5.48
CA VAL A 120 5.23 -15.99 4.77
C VAL A 120 5.65 -15.38 3.44
N HIS A 121 4.69 -15.21 2.53
CA HIS A 121 4.93 -14.56 1.25
C HIS A 121 3.84 -13.53 0.95
N ARG A 122 4.19 -12.54 0.15
CA ARG A 122 3.27 -11.58 -0.48
C ARG A 122 3.43 -11.67 -1.98
N LEU A 123 2.32 -11.53 -2.68
CA LEU A 123 2.27 -11.54 -4.15
C LEU A 123 1.88 -10.16 -4.66
N SER A 124 2.56 -9.74 -5.72
CA SER A 124 2.18 -8.59 -6.55
C SER A 124 2.28 -8.99 -8.02
N VAL A 125 1.41 -8.46 -8.87
CA VAL A 125 1.44 -8.76 -10.31
C VAL A 125 2.80 -8.34 -10.87
N SER A 126 3.47 -9.25 -11.58
CA SER A 126 4.80 -8.96 -12.12
C SER A 126 4.74 -8.05 -13.34
N VAL A 127 5.65 -7.08 -13.39
CA VAL A 127 5.91 -6.28 -14.60
C VAL A 127 6.88 -6.98 -15.55
N GLN A 128 7.61 -8.00 -15.08
CA GLN A 128 8.56 -8.73 -15.91
C GLN A 128 7.84 -9.56 -16.98
N LYS A 129 8.51 -9.73 -18.12
CA LYS A 129 8.00 -10.55 -19.21
C LYS A 129 7.98 -12.01 -18.76
N ASP A 130 6.92 -12.73 -19.12
CA ASP A 130 6.72 -14.16 -18.83
C ASP A 130 6.69 -14.53 -17.33
N GLN A 131 6.54 -13.55 -16.44
CA GLN A 131 6.34 -13.76 -15.00
C GLN A 131 4.92 -13.34 -14.62
N LEU A 132 4.28 -14.14 -13.75
CA LEU A 132 2.93 -13.84 -13.28
C LEU A 132 2.97 -12.95 -12.04
N TYR A 133 3.82 -13.31 -11.07
CA TYR A 133 3.93 -12.59 -9.81
C TYR A 133 5.38 -12.26 -9.46
N ASP A 134 5.55 -11.07 -8.90
CA ASP A 134 6.67 -10.73 -8.05
C ASP A 134 6.29 -11.15 -6.62
N ILE A 135 7.13 -11.98 -6.02
CA ILE A 135 6.94 -12.60 -4.71
C ILE A 135 7.96 -12.03 -3.76
N THR A 136 7.49 -11.58 -2.59
CA THR A 136 8.36 -11.23 -1.46
C THR A 136 8.14 -12.24 -0.34
N LEU A 137 9.19 -12.97 0.03
CA LEU A 137 9.19 -13.87 1.19
C LEU A 137 9.91 -13.22 2.35
N TYR A 138 9.38 -13.38 3.57
CA TYR A 138 9.96 -12.80 4.77
C TYR A 138 9.54 -13.58 6.02
N LEU A 139 10.24 -13.33 7.14
CA LEU A 139 9.90 -13.92 8.42
C LEU A 139 8.83 -13.12 9.15
N LEU A 140 7.85 -13.82 9.71
CA LEU A 140 6.84 -13.23 10.57
C LEU A 140 6.88 -13.92 11.95
N PRO A 141 7.16 -13.18 13.04
CA PRO A 141 7.03 -13.73 14.38
C PRO A 141 5.57 -13.85 14.77
N HIS A 142 5.22 -14.87 15.56
CA HIS A 142 3.89 -15.04 16.12
C HIS A 142 3.83 -14.62 17.60
N LYS A 143 2.69 -14.06 18.01
CA LYS A 143 2.44 -13.51 19.36
C LYS A 143 3.48 -12.44 19.75
N ASP A 144 4.11 -12.63 20.92
CA ASP A 144 5.07 -11.76 21.60
C ASP A 144 6.53 -12.01 21.16
N LYS A 145 6.75 -12.92 20.20
CA LYS A 145 8.09 -13.25 19.72
C LYS A 145 8.65 -12.14 18.83
N THR A 146 9.98 -12.09 18.75
CA THR A 146 10.71 -11.06 18.01
C THR A 146 11.76 -11.67 17.10
N LEU A 147 12.19 -10.89 16.10
CA LEU A 147 13.27 -11.27 15.19
C LEU A 147 14.67 -10.90 15.73
N PHE A 148 14.77 -10.41 16.97
CA PHE A 148 16.02 -9.91 17.54
C PHE A 148 17.11 -10.99 17.64
N GLY A 149 16.71 -12.22 17.97
CA GLY A 149 17.64 -13.37 18.07
C GLY A 149 18.10 -13.91 16.72
N VAL A 150 17.50 -13.47 15.60
CA VAL A 150 17.87 -13.96 14.26
C VAL A 150 19.09 -13.21 13.75
N LYS A 151 20.10 -13.96 13.30
CA LYS A 151 21.36 -13.44 12.73
C LYS A 151 21.25 -13.28 11.21
N ARG A 152 20.75 -14.31 10.52
CA ARG A 152 20.54 -14.29 9.07
C ARG A 152 19.53 -15.35 8.64
N VAL A 153 19.02 -15.22 7.43
CA VAL A 153 18.14 -16.20 6.79
C VAL A 153 18.71 -16.57 5.43
N GLU A 154 18.78 -17.85 5.12
CA GLU A 154 19.25 -18.41 3.86
C GLU A 154 18.09 -19.06 3.12
N TYR A 155 17.77 -18.58 1.93
CA TYR A 155 16.63 -19.02 1.13
C TYR A 155 17.08 -19.89 -0.05
N TYR A 156 16.30 -20.94 -0.31
CA TYR A 156 16.46 -21.84 -1.44
C TYR A 156 15.13 -22.01 -2.19
N PHE A 157 15.15 -21.79 -3.50
CA PHE A 157 13.96 -21.84 -4.37
C PHE A 157 13.98 -23.02 -5.36
N GLY A 158 15.03 -23.83 -5.35
CA GLY A 158 15.19 -24.98 -6.25
C GLY A 158 15.92 -24.69 -7.56
N ARG A 159 15.88 -25.68 -8.46
CA ARG A 159 16.71 -25.73 -9.67
C ARG A 159 16.49 -24.60 -10.66
N TYR A 160 15.27 -24.05 -10.75
CA TYR A 160 14.94 -22.96 -11.67
C TYR A 160 15.64 -21.64 -11.30
N TRP A 161 16.11 -21.52 -10.05
CA TRP A 161 16.95 -20.42 -9.57
C TRP A 161 18.44 -20.78 -9.55
N GLY A 162 18.83 -21.78 -10.34
CA GLY A 162 20.21 -22.25 -10.44
C GLY A 162 20.72 -22.94 -9.18
N SER A 163 19.82 -23.48 -8.35
CA SER A 163 20.15 -24.15 -7.08
C SER A 163 21.00 -23.28 -6.14
N ARG A 164 20.78 -21.96 -6.16
CA ARG A 164 21.53 -20.99 -5.35
C ARG A 164 20.89 -20.79 -3.98
N ILE A 165 21.72 -20.36 -3.03
CA ILE A 165 21.29 -19.88 -1.72
C ILE A 165 21.31 -18.36 -1.72
N PHE A 166 20.19 -17.75 -1.34
CA PHE A 166 20.04 -16.30 -1.23
C PHE A 166 20.02 -15.95 0.26
N ALA A 167 21.01 -15.19 0.73
CA ALA A 167 21.11 -14.84 2.15
C ALA A 167 20.62 -13.42 2.40
N SER A 168 19.87 -13.22 3.49
CA SER A 168 19.46 -11.91 4.00
C SER A 168 19.88 -11.75 5.45
N THR A 169 20.47 -10.59 5.76
CA THR A 169 20.87 -10.16 7.10
C THR A 169 20.08 -8.94 7.57
N ASP A 170 19.17 -8.43 6.73
CA ASP A 170 18.44 -7.21 7.00
C ASP A 170 17.20 -7.47 7.87
N ARG A 171 17.40 -7.32 9.19
CA ARG A 171 16.33 -7.46 10.17
C ARG A 171 15.23 -6.40 10.02
N SER A 172 15.57 -5.19 9.56
CA SER A 172 14.61 -4.07 9.45
C SER A 172 13.50 -4.37 8.45
N ASN A 173 13.83 -5.15 7.42
CA ASN A 173 12.89 -5.66 6.43
C ASN A 173 12.50 -7.12 6.68
N ALA A 174 12.53 -7.56 7.95
CA ALA A 174 12.14 -8.92 8.35
C ALA A 174 12.86 -10.04 7.56
N PHE A 175 14.13 -9.79 7.20
CA PHE A 175 14.97 -10.65 6.39
C PHE A 175 14.37 -10.98 5.01
N ALA A 176 13.62 -10.06 4.43
CA ALA A 176 12.92 -10.30 3.17
C ALA A 176 13.86 -10.68 2.00
N VAL A 177 13.33 -11.48 1.09
CA VAL A 177 13.90 -11.78 -0.23
C VAL A 177 12.80 -11.69 -1.28
N SER A 178 13.14 -11.14 -2.45
CA SER A 178 12.18 -10.99 -3.55
C SER A 178 12.61 -11.79 -4.77
N THR A 179 11.64 -12.35 -5.49
CA THR A 179 11.85 -13.03 -6.76
C THR A 179 10.60 -12.94 -7.64
N SER A 180 10.72 -13.31 -8.91
CA SER A 180 9.58 -13.37 -9.83
C SER A 180 9.40 -14.81 -10.28
N ALA A 181 8.15 -15.26 -10.41
CA ALA A 181 7.84 -16.60 -10.89
C ALA A 181 6.57 -16.63 -11.75
N TYR A 182 6.54 -17.59 -12.67
CA TYR A 182 5.40 -17.90 -13.53
C TYR A 182 4.51 -19.02 -12.99
N GLY A 183 4.93 -19.69 -11.92
CA GLY A 183 4.17 -20.77 -11.30
C GLY A 183 4.50 -20.95 -9.82
N PRO A 184 3.66 -21.70 -9.08
CA PRO A 184 3.85 -21.95 -7.66
C PRO A 184 5.08 -22.81 -7.39
N PHE A 185 5.68 -22.63 -6.21
CA PHE A 185 6.89 -23.35 -5.82
C PHE A 185 7.03 -23.45 -4.29
N VAL A 186 7.92 -24.33 -3.82
CA VAL A 186 8.30 -24.41 -2.40
C VAL A 186 9.56 -23.58 -2.18
N CYS A 187 9.51 -22.66 -1.21
CA CYS A 187 10.69 -22.04 -0.64
C CYS A 187 11.08 -22.74 0.66
N THR A 188 12.37 -23.05 0.79
CA THR A 188 12.98 -23.48 2.05
C THR A 188 13.86 -22.37 2.58
N ALA A 189 13.65 -21.96 3.82
CA ALA A 189 14.45 -20.97 4.52
C ALA A 189 15.15 -21.60 5.72
N LYS A 190 16.47 -21.48 5.79
CA LYS A 190 17.25 -21.80 6.98
C LYS A 190 17.45 -20.53 7.79
N VAL A 191 16.88 -20.48 8.97
CA VAL A 191 17.02 -19.36 9.91
C VAL A 191 18.17 -19.68 10.86
N VAL A 192 19.16 -18.80 10.90
CA VAL A 192 20.34 -18.94 11.78
C VAL A 192 20.22 -17.90 12.88
N PHE A 193 20.25 -18.35 14.13
CA PHE A 193 20.16 -17.50 15.31
C PHE A 193 21.54 -17.01 15.77
N GLN A 194 21.54 -15.99 16.64
CA GLN A 194 22.76 -15.41 17.19
C GLN A 194 23.54 -16.39 18.07
N ASP A 195 22.85 -17.32 18.73
CA ASP A 195 23.41 -18.39 19.57
C ASP A 195 23.93 -19.60 18.76
N GLY A 196 23.79 -19.55 17.42
CA GLY A 196 24.22 -20.62 16.53
C GLY A 196 23.17 -21.71 16.30
N GLN A 197 21.99 -21.64 16.92
CA GLN A 197 20.89 -22.54 16.57
C GLN A 197 20.42 -22.30 15.13
N GLU A 198 19.88 -23.36 14.52
CA GLU A 198 19.33 -23.31 13.17
C GLU A 198 17.96 -23.97 13.13
N VAL A 199 17.04 -23.40 12.36
CA VAL A 199 15.73 -23.99 12.06
C VAL A 199 15.42 -23.87 10.58
N PHE A 200 14.82 -24.92 10.01
CA PHE A 200 14.32 -24.91 8.64
C PHE A 200 12.82 -24.62 8.64
N LEU A 201 12.44 -23.61 7.86
CA LEU A 201 11.06 -23.24 7.59
C LEU A 201 10.76 -23.49 6.13
N HIS A 202 9.54 -23.92 5.84
CA HIS A 202 9.08 -24.19 4.48
C HIS A 202 7.82 -23.39 4.18
N ARG A 203 7.73 -22.84 2.97
CA ARG A 203 6.51 -22.18 2.48
C ARG A 203 6.22 -22.61 1.06
N TYR A 204 5.04 -23.19 0.86
CA TYR A 204 4.46 -23.27 -0.48
C TYR A 204 3.96 -21.87 -0.87
N VAL A 205 4.53 -21.35 -1.95
CA VAL A 205 4.13 -20.10 -2.58
C VAL A 205 3.03 -20.46 -3.58
N ASP A 206 1.79 -20.47 -3.10
CA ASP A 206 0.61 -20.63 -3.94
C ASP A 206 0.29 -19.31 -4.63
N PHE A 207 -0.28 -19.37 -5.84
CA PHE A 207 -0.70 -18.17 -6.59
C PHE A 207 -2.20 -17.87 -6.43
N GLU A 208 -2.94 -18.79 -5.79
CA GLU A 208 -4.39 -18.69 -5.57
C GLU A 208 -4.73 -17.59 -4.55
N ALA A 209 -3.85 -17.35 -3.56
CA ALA A 209 -3.97 -16.23 -2.63
C ALA A 209 -3.53 -14.87 -3.24
N GLY A 210 -3.14 -14.85 -4.51
CA GLY A 210 -2.74 -13.63 -5.21
C GLY A 210 -3.92 -12.69 -5.43
N PRO A 211 -3.66 -11.39 -5.66
CA PRO A 211 -4.72 -10.48 -6.06
C PRO A 211 -5.40 -11.01 -7.33
N ILE A 212 -6.73 -11.14 -7.27
CA ILE A 212 -7.60 -11.51 -8.41
C ILE A 212 -7.64 -10.30 -9.37
N GLY A 213 -6.52 -10.00 -9.99
CA GLY A 213 -6.40 -9.07 -11.11
C GLY A 213 -6.42 -9.89 -12.40
N LYS A 214 -7.20 -9.46 -13.40
CA LYS A 214 -7.11 -10.04 -14.75
C LYS A 214 -5.64 -9.99 -15.18
N VAL A 215 -4.99 -11.15 -15.29
CA VAL A 215 -3.73 -11.27 -16.02
C VAL A 215 -3.99 -10.64 -17.40
N PRO A 216 -3.24 -9.59 -17.80
CA PRO A 216 -3.42 -8.96 -19.10
C PRO A 216 -3.45 -10.02 -20.21
N PRO A 217 -4.38 -9.92 -21.18
CA PRO A 217 -4.58 -10.97 -22.20
C PRO A 217 -3.33 -11.23 -23.07
N ASP A 218 -2.40 -10.28 -23.13
CA ASP A 218 -1.10 -10.40 -23.79
C ASP A 218 -0.07 -11.22 -23.01
N LYS A 219 -0.38 -11.60 -21.76
CA LYS A 219 0.49 -12.41 -20.88
C LYS A 219 -0.04 -13.84 -20.63
N ARG A 220 -1.04 -14.31 -21.38
CA ARG A 220 -1.55 -15.69 -21.31
C ARG A 220 -0.95 -16.58 -22.40
#